data_AF-A0A9E2U5X5-F1
#
_entry.id   AF-A0A9E2U5X5-F1
#
_cell.length_a   1.000
_cell.length_b   1.000
_cell.length_c   1.000
_cell.angle_alpha   90.00
_cell.angle_beta   90.00
_cell.angle_gamma   90.00
#
_symmetry.space_group_name_H-M   'P 1'
#
loop_
_entity.id
_entity.type
_entity.pdbx_description
1 polymer ?
#
loop_
_entity_poly.entity_id
_entity_poly.type
_entity_poly.pdbx_seq_one_letter_code
_entity_poly.pdbx_strand_id
1 'polypeptide(L)'
;MSLTSEIQKVAKRYPDSRSAVLPALRLAQEEYGWLSRAALEEVGDALDLTPAYCMSVASFYDMFNLEPAGRHTIEVCTNVCCGLVNAQAVLEAFEHELGVAPGETTGDGAVTLRAVECLGGCST
;
A
#
# COMPACT_ATOMS: atom_id res chain seq x y z
N MET A 1 -16.84 -11.38 -8.99
CA MET A 1 -15.91 -12.41 -9.50
C MET A 1 -14.96 -12.73 -8.36
N SER A 2 -14.49 -13.98 -8.20
CA SER A 2 -13.57 -14.33 -7.10
C SER A 2 -12.21 -13.63 -7.29
N LEU A 3 -11.57 -13.16 -6.21
CA LEU A 3 -10.24 -12.53 -6.24
C LEU A 3 -9.22 -13.43 -6.96
N THR A 4 -9.22 -14.73 -6.66
CA THR A 4 -8.40 -15.75 -7.36
C THR A 4 -8.52 -15.69 -8.89
N SER A 5 -9.73 -15.49 -9.43
CA SER A 5 -9.96 -15.43 -10.87
C SER A 5 -9.35 -14.18 -11.50
N GLU A 6 -9.42 -13.03 -10.81
CA GLU A 6 -8.80 -11.79 -11.29
C GLU A 6 -7.27 -11.88 -11.22
N ILE A 7 -6.73 -12.48 -10.15
CA ILE A 7 -5.29 -12.76 -10.03
C ILE A 7 -4.82 -13.64 -11.19
N GLN A 8 -5.49 -14.76 -11.47
CA GLN A 8 -5.13 -15.66 -12.57
C GLN A 8 -5.22 -14.99 -13.95
N LYS A 9 -6.18 -14.07 -14.13
CA LYS A 9 -6.30 -13.29 -15.36
C LYS A 9 -5.12 -12.33 -15.55
N VAL A 10 -4.67 -11.67 -14.48
CA VAL A 10 -3.48 -10.82 -14.52
C VAL A 10 -2.20 -11.64 -14.68
N ALA A 11 -2.12 -12.80 -14.03
CA ALA A 11 -0.96 -13.69 -14.13
C ALA A 11 -0.65 -14.11 -15.58
N LYS A 12 -1.68 -14.26 -16.42
CA LYS A 12 -1.52 -14.56 -17.87
C LYS A 12 -0.75 -13.49 -18.67
N ARG A 13 -0.56 -12.29 -18.12
CA ARG A 13 0.25 -11.23 -18.75
C ARG A 13 1.76 -11.48 -18.58
N TYR A 14 2.13 -12.42 -17.71
CA TYR A 14 3.51 -12.70 -17.36
C TYR A 14 3.88 -14.15 -17.72
N PRO A 15 5.13 -14.39 -18.15
CA PRO A 15 5.60 -15.74 -18.43
C PRO A 15 5.89 -16.55 -17.15
N ASP A 16 6.08 -15.89 -16.01
CA ASP A 16 6.40 -16.49 -14.70
C ASP A 16 5.42 -15.97 -13.64
N SER A 17 4.82 -16.87 -12.85
CA SER A 17 3.89 -16.53 -11.78
C SER A 17 4.49 -15.60 -10.72
N ARG A 18 5.80 -15.69 -10.45
CA ARG A 18 6.51 -14.79 -9.53
C ARG A 18 6.49 -13.34 -10.03
N SER A 19 6.54 -13.13 -11.34
CA SER A 19 6.43 -11.79 -11.92
C SER A 19 5.04 -11.18 -11.75
N ALA A 20 4.01 -12.01 -11.51
CA ALA A 20 2.64 -11.56 -11.26
C ALA A 20 2.35 -11.24 -9.78
N VAL A 21 3.32 -11.43 -8.86
CA VAL A 21 3.05 -11.30 -7.42
C VAL A 21 2.71 -9.86 -7.00
N LEU A 22 3.41 -8.84 -7.54
CA LEU A 22 3.11 -7.43 -7.23
C LEU A 22 1.68 -7.04 -7.60
N PRO A 23 1.21 -7.25 -8.85
CA PRO A 23 -0.16 -6.89 -9.19
C PRO A 23 -1.20 -7.78 -8.49
N ALA A 24 -0.88 -9.02 -8.15
CA ALA A 24 -1.76 -9.88 -7.37
C ALA A 24 -1.95 -9.37 -5.93
N LEU A 25 -0.86 -8.98 -5.26
CA LEU A 25 -0.89 -8.34 -3.94
C LEU A 25 -1.66 -7.01 -4.00
N ARG A 26 -1.50 -6.23 -5.06
CA ARG A 26 -2.29 -5.00 -5.25
C ARG A 26 -3.78 -5.29 -5.31
N LEU A 27 -4.22 -6.27 -6.10
CA LEU A 27 -5.63 -6.65 -6.18
C LEU A 27 -6.18 -7.13 -4.82
N ALA A 28 -5.40 -7.92 -4.08
CA ALA A 28 -5.81 -8.38 -2.76
C ALA A 28 -5.94 -7.21 -1.75
N GLN A 29 -5.03 -6.24 -1.81
CA GLN A 29 -5.13 -5.03 -0.98
C GLN A 29 -6.31 -4.15 -1.38
N GLU A 30 -6.63 -4.03 -2.66
CA GLU A 30 -7.82 -3.28 -3.13
C GLU A 30 -9.13 -3.92 -2.64
N GLU A 31 -9.20 -5.26 -2.59
CA GLU A 31 -10.38 -6.00 -2.13
C GLU A 31 -10.55 -5.92 -0.60
N TYR A 32 -9.46 -6.07 0.16
CA TYR A 32 -9.52 -6.20 1.63
C TYR A 32 -9.08 -4.95 2.41
N GLY A 33 -8.55 -3.94 1.72
CA GLY A 33 -7.97 -2.72 2.31
C GLY A 33 -6.52 -2.87 2.81
N TRP A 34 -6.09 -4.08 3.14
CA TRP A 34 -4.74 -4.40 3.60
C TRP A 34 -4.42 -5.88 3.40
N LEU A 35 -3.15 -6.25 3.51
CA LEU A 35 -2.66 -7.61 3.28
C LEU A 35 -2.60 -8.42 4.58
N SER A 36 -3.76 -8.92 4.99
CA SER A 36 -3.85 -9.90 6.08
C SER A 36 -3.18 -11.23 5.70
N ARG A 37 -2.90 -12.07 6.70
CA ARG A 37 -2.39 -13.44 6.45
C ARG A 37 -3.26 -14.24 5.48
N ALA A 38 -4.58 -14.14 5.63
CA ALA A 38 -5.52 -14.84 4.74
C ALA A 38 -5.43 -14.32 3.29
N ALA A 39 -5.25 -13.01 3.11
CA ALA A 39 -5.06 -12.42 1.79
C ALA A 39 -3.77 -12.91 1.13
N LEU A 40 -2.68 -13.02 1.89
CA LEU A 40 -1.41 -13.57 1.39
C LEU A 40 -1.50 -15.06 1.06
N GLU A 41 -2.26 -15.83 1.83
CA GLU A 41 -2.54 -17.24 1.56
C GLU A 41 -3.34 -17.39 0.25
N GLU A 42 -4.39 -16.59 0.04
CA GLU A 42 -5.17 -16.63 -1.19
C GLU A 42 -4.36 -16.22 -2.43
N VAL A 43 -3.49 -15.21 -2.32
CA VAL A 43 -2.57 -14.82 -3.40
C VAL A 43 -1.56 -15.93 -3.69
N GLY A 44 -1.03 -16.57 -2.65
CA GLY A 44 -0.11 -17.70 -2.77
C GLY A 44 -0.77 -18.86 -3.52
N ASP A 45 -1.97 -19.26 -3.11
CA ASP A 45 -2.73 -20.34 -3.74
C ASP A 45 -3.07 -20.01 -5.21
N ALA A 46 -3.42 -18.75 -5.51
CA ALA A 46 -3.76 -18.32 -6.86
C ALA A 46 -2.56 -18.36 -7.85
N LEU A 47 -1.34 -18.18 -7.35
CA LEU A 47 -0.10 -18.11 -8.15
C LEU A 47 0.79 -19.34 -8.03
N ASP A 48 0.39 -20.35 -7.24
CA ASP A 48 1.23 -21.50 -6.88
C ASP A 48 2.55 -21.07 -6.19
N LEU A 49 2.44 -20.17 -5.22
CA LEU A 49 3.53 -19.61 -4.43
C LEU A 49 3.27 -19.80 -2.93
N THR A 50 4.34 -19.81 -2.14
CA THR A 50 4.17 -19.90 -0.69
C THR A 50 3.70 -18.55 -0.11
N PRO A 51 2.84 -18.55 0.93
CA PRO A 51 2.46 -17.32 1.62
C PRO A 51 3.66 -16.55 2.18
N ALA A 52 4.73 -17.26 2.57
CA ALA A 52 5.98 -16.67 3.01
C ALA A 52 6.69 -15.87 1.91
N TYR A 53 6.66 -16.35 0.67
CA TYR A 53 7.20 -15.60 -0.47
C TYR A 53 6.37 -14.33 -0.71
N CYS A 54 5.03 -14.44 -0.71
CA CYS A 54 4.13 -13.29 -0.82
C CYS A 54 4.39 -12.26 0.29
N MET A 55 4.54 -12.70 1.54
CA MET A 55 4.89 -11.85 2.68
C MET A 55 6.22 -11.14 2.47
N SER A 56 7.26 -11.85 2.00
CA SER A 56 8.58 -11.25 1.78
C SER A 56 8.55 -10.09 0.78
N VAL A 57 7.72 -10.21 -0.25
CA VAL A 57 7.53 -9.18 -1.26
C VAL A 57 6.67 -8.04 -0.71
N ALA A 58 5.57 -8.37 -0.02
CA ALA A 58 4.69 -7.39 0.59
C ALA A 58 5.42 -6.52 1.62
N SER A 59 6.29 -7.10 2.45
CA SER A 59 7.10 -6.37 3.43
C SER A 59 8.23 -5.55 2.83
N PHE A 60 8.63 -5.85 1.59
CA PHE A 60 9.72 -5.12 0.93
C PHE A 60 9.24 -3.83 0.27
N TYR A 61 8.02 -3.83 -0.29
CA TYR A 61 7.46 -2.67 -0.98
C TYR A 61 6.55 -1.86 -0.05
N ASP A 62 6.98 -0.64 0.27
CA ASP A 62 6.26 0.31 1.11
C ASP A 62 4.84 0.67 0.62
N MET A 63 4.49 0.38 -0.64
CA MET A 63 3.12 0.59 -1.16
C MET A 63 2.07 -0.35 -0.56
N PHE A 64 2.50 -1.42 0.11
CA PHE A 64 1.60 -2.41 0.69
C PHE A 64 1.41 -2.21 2.19
N ASN A 65 0.14 -2.23 2.61
CA ASN A 65 -0.29 -2.12 3.99
C ASN A 65 -0.34 -3.52 4.59
N LEU A 66 0.55 -3.80 5.54
CA LEU A 66 0.56 -5.04 6.32
C LEU A 66 -0.29 -4.97 7.59
N GLU A 67 -0.91 -3.81 7.83
CA GLU A 67 -1.83 -3.55 8.93
C GLU A 67 -3.06 -2.80 8.38
N PRO A 68 -4.20 -2.82 9.09
CA PRO A 68 -5.39 -2.12 8.65
C PRO A 68 -5.13 -0.61 8.45
N ALA A 69 -5.33 -0.15 7.22
CA ALA A 69 -5.34 1.28 6.91
C ALA A 69 -6.73 1.88 7.14
N GLY A 70 -6.76 3.18 7.41
CA GLY A 70 -7.98 3.97 7.51
C GLY A 70 -8.71 4.04 6.17
N ARG A 71 -9.99 4.44 6.22
CA ARG A 71 -10.84 4.58 5.02
C ARG A 71 -10.24 5.52 3.97
N HIS A 72 -9.46 6.51 4.40
CA HIS A 72 -8.72 7.42 3.53
C HIS A 72 -7.24 7.44 3.93
N THR A 73 -6.36 7.56 2.96
CA THR A 73 -4.92 7.73 3.19
C THR A 73 -4.51 9.12 2.69
N ILE A 74 -3.88 9.89 3.57
CA ILE A 74 -3.29 11.19 3.23
C ILE A 74 -1.78 10.97 3.12
N GLU A 75 -1.25 11.19 1.93
CA GLU A 75 0.18 11.03 1.64
C GLU A 75 0.80 12.41 1.38
N VAL A 76 1.75 12.79 2.23
CA VAL A 76 2.49 14.05 2.11
C VAL A 76 3.88 13.76 1.58
N CYS A 77 4.20 14.28 0.40
CA CYS A 77 5.54 14.18 -0.17
C CYS A 77 6.53 15.03 0.64
N THR A 78 7.53 14.41 1.24
CA THR A 78 8.60 15.07 2.01
C THR A 78 9.96 15.04 1.29
N ASN A 79 9.98 14.63 0.02
CA ASN A 79 11.21 14.58 -0.78
C ASN A 79 11.69 16.00 -1.19
N VAL A 80 12.91 16.11 -1.71
CA VAL A 80 13.70 17.34 -1.92
C VAL A 80 12.89 18.52 -2.46
N CYS A 81 12.18 18.37 -3.60
CA CYS A 81 11.45 19.50 -4.20
C CYS A 81 10.36 20.04 -3.28
N CYS A 82 9.58 19.15 -2.67
CA CYS A 82 8.52 19.51 -1.73
C CYS A 82 9.12 20.05 -0.41
N GLY A 83 10.22 19.47 0.06
CA GLY A 83 10.96 19.96 1.23
C GLY A 83 11.49 21.39 1.06
N LEU A 84 11.96 21.75 -0.14
CA LEU A 84 12.42 23.11 -0.47
C LEU A 84 11.29 24.16 -0.41
N VAL A 85 10.04 23.74 -0.63
CA VAL A 85 8.84 24.60 -0.50
C VAL A 85 8.09 24.35 0.81
N ASN A 86 8.80 23.85 1.83
CA ASN A 86 8.31 23.68 3.20
C ASN A 86 7.18 22.65 3.38
N ALA A 87 7.24 21.50 2.68
CA ALA A 87 6.29 20.41 2.88
C ALA A 87 6.25 19.84 4.30
N GLN A 88 7.31 20.05 5.09
CA GLN A 88 7.32 19.69 6.51
C GLN A 88 6.20 20.38 7.30
N ALA A 89 5.95 21.67 7.04
CA ALA A 89 4.86 22.40 7.69
C ALA A 89 3.47 21.87 7.28
N VAL A 90 3.34 21.29 6.08
CA VAL A 90 2.10 20.64 5.63
C VAL A 90 1.88 19.34 6.40
N LEU A 91 2.93 18.53 6.56
CA LEU A 91 2.87 17.31 7.35
C LEU A 91 2.48 17.61 8.81
N GLU A 92 3.15 18.57 9.45
CA GLU A 92 2.90 18.99 10.84
C GLU A 92 1.47 19.53 11.02
N ALA A 93 0.94 20.25 10.03
CA ALA A 93 -0.44 20.71 10.06
C ALA A 93 -1.44 19.54 10.06
N PHE A 94 -1.18 18.49 9.29
CA PHE A 94 -2.01 17.27 9.31
C PHE A 94 -1.84 16.49 10.62
N GLU A 95 -0.63 16.37 11.15
CA GLU A 95 -0.41 15.73 12.46
C GLU A 95 -1.20 16.44 13.56
N HIS A 96 -1.18 17.78 13.59
CA HIS A 96 -1.91 18.56 14.57
C HIS A 96 -3.44 18.42 14.43
N GLU A 97 -3.96 18.45 13.20
CA GLU A 97 -5.42 18.34 12.96
C GLU A 97 -5.94 16.93 13.24
N LEU A 98 -5.21 15.89 12.84
CA LEU A 98 -5.63 14.50 12.96
C LEU A 98 -5.26 13.90 14.33
N GLY A 99 -4.28 14.48 15.03
CA GLY A 99 -3.79 13.97 16.31
C GLY A 99 -3.04 12.65 16.20
N VAL A 100 -2.44 12.36 15.05
CA VAL A 100 -1.68 11.12 14.78
C VAL A 100 -0.36 11.43 14.07
N ALA A 101 0.65 10.59 14.27
CA ALA A 101 1.93 10.70 13.59
C ALA A 101 1.90 10.06 12.18
N PRO A 102 2.87 10.35 11.30
CA PRO A 102 3.00 9.67 10.02
C PRO A 102 3.24 8.17 10.23
N GLY A 103 2.47 7.35 9.52
CA GLY A 103 2.40 5.90 9.68
C GLY A 103 1.23 5.43 10.55
N GLU A 104 0.53 6.34 11.23
CA GLU A 104 -0.57 6.01 12.13
C GLU A 104 -1.94 6.30 11.51
N THR A 105 -2.96 5.68 12.11
CA THR A 105 -4.38 5.84 11.73
C THR A 105 -5.16 6.45 12.89
N THR A 106 -6.09 7.35 12.57
CA THR A 106 -6.97 7.98 13.57
C THR A 106 -7.78 6.93 14.34
N GLY A 107 -8.12 7.23 15.60
CA GLY A 107 -8.78 6.26 16.50
C GLY A 107 -10.17 5.79 16.04
N ASP A 108 -10.81 6.54 15.12
CA ASP A 108 -12.07 6.18 14.48
C ASP A 108 -11.89 5.37 13.17
N GLY A 109 -10.65 5.10 12.75
CA GLY A 109 -10.30 4.38 11.53
C GLY A 109 -10.57 5.15 10.25
N ALA A 110 -10.79 6.47 10.32
CA ALA A 110 -11.14 7.27 9.15
C ALA A 110 -9.94 7.61 8.26
N VAL A 111 -8.79 7.97 8.85
CA VAL A 111 -7.65 8.52 8.11
C VAL A 111 -6.34 7.88 8.57
N THR A 112 -5.51 7.44 7.62
CA THR A 112 -4.10 7.13 7.83
C THR A 112 -3.24 8.25 7.26
N LEU A 113 -2.33 8.79 8.07
CA LEU A 113 -1.38 9.81 7.63
C LEU A 113 -0.07 9.12 7.22
N ARG A 114 0.52 9.49 6.08
CA ARG A 114 1.80 8.96 5.61
C ARG A 114 2.70 10.08 5.11
N ALA A 115 3.96 10.05 5.54
CA ALA A 115 5.02 10.76 4.86
C ALA A 115 5.56 9.86 3.75
N VAL A 116 5.62 10.37 2.53
CA VAL A 116 6.03 9.60 1.34
C VAL A 116 7.15 10.29 0.59
N GLU A 117 7.83 9.50 -0.23
CA GLU A 117 8.82 10.01 -1.17
C GLU A 117 8.17 10.76 -2.35
N CYS A 118 8.95 11.06 -3.38
CA CYS A 118 8.49 11.86 -4.52
C CYS A 118 7.27 11.24 -5.23
N LEU A 119 6.20 12.03 -5.32
CA LEU A 119 4.98 11.69 -6.07
C LEU A 119 5.01 12.14 -7.54
N GLY A 120 6.10 12.76 -8.00
CA GLY A 120 6.26 13.20 -9.39
C GLY A 120 5.44 14.45 -9.78
N GLY A 121 4.84 15.14 -8.82
CA GLY A 121 3.97 16.31 -9.04
C GLY A 121 4.64 17.67 -8.86
N CYS A 122 5.98 17.76 -8.91
CA CYS A 122 6.76 18.91 -8.43
C CYS A 122 6.47 20.28 -9.09
N SER A 123 5.78 20.31 -10.23
CA SER A 123 5.44 21.54 -10.96
C SER A 123 3.97 21.94 -10.88
N THR A 124 3.17 21.22 -10.09
CA THR A 124 1.73 21.49 -9.90
C THR A 124 1.56 22.59 -8.87
#